data_AF-A0A1Y4BK35-F1
#
_entry.id   AF-A0A1Y4BK35-F1
#
_cell.length_a   1.000
_cell.length_b   1.000
_cell.length_c   1.000
_cell.angle_alpha   90.00
_cell.angle_beta   90.00
_cell.angle_gamma   90.00
#
_symmetry.space_group_name_H-M   'P 1'
#
loop_
_entity.id
_entity.type
_entity.pdbx_description
1 polymer ?
#
loop_
_entity_poly.entity_id
_entity_poly.type
_entity_poly.pdbx_seq_one_letter_code
_entity_poly.pdbx_strand_id
1 'polypeptide(L)'
;MKYKHSCVIDANFIYKTLVLVLLVQADQGQGEEQEWKVQNYTLADGEQLIDTTTPIMRPHAGAAGFVSPKWDSDTSAWIEAATEEEIEAWEAEHPDPNAKTLEELRADKETEISDACNTAIVAGMDVETSQGTEHFALQETDQINLTTALSAVETGAAGYPYHADGQLCRMFTAKEITAISAASISHKLYHTTLCNHLLTWVRRAETAEELGSITYSADNLPDDLAANMTQVLAAATAINA
;
A
#
# COMPACT_ATOMS: atom_id res chain seq x y z
N MET A 1 51.18 3.47 -10.84
CA MET A 1 51.11 3.50 -9.37
C MET A 1 50.01 2.54 -8.95
N LYS A 2 50.30 1.53 -8.12
CA LYS A 2 49.28 0.59 -7.64
C LYS A 2 48.60 1.19 -6.40
N TYR A 3 47.28 1.06 -6.32
CA TYR A 3 46.50 1.58 -5.20
C TYR A 3 45.35 0.61 -4.86
N LYS A 4 44.84 0.73 -3.64
CA LYS A 4 43.60 0.08 -3.20
C LYS A 4 42.85 0.98 -2.22
N HIS A 5 41.58 0.69 -1.99
CA HIS A 5 40.82 1.30 -0.90
C HIS A 5 40.71 0.29 0.24
N SER A 6 40.79 0.76 1.47
CA SER A 6 40.63 -0.10 2.65
C SER A 6 39.77 0.60 3.68
N CYS A 7 38.93 -0.16 4.35
CA CYS A 7 38.11 0.39 5.43
C CYS A 7 38.97 0.49 6.70
N VAL A 8 38.86 1.60 7.41
CA VAL A 8 39.42 1.77 8.74
C VAL A 8 38.37 1.31 9.74
N ILE A 9 38.77 0.42 10.63
CA ILE A 9 37.99 0.02 11.80
C ILE A 9 38.72 0.43 13.08
N ASP A 10 37.98 0.73 14.14
CA ASP A 10 38.56 1.05 15.44
C ASP A 10 38.92 -0.21 16.25
N ALA A 11 39.37 -0.01 17.50
CA ALA A 11 39.74 -1.11 18.40
C ALA A 11 38.58 -2.04 18.77
N ASN A 12 37.32 -1.61 18.58
CA ASN A 12 36.11 -2.39 18.77
C ASN A 12 35.56 -2.97 17.46
N PHE A 13 36.34 -2.88 16.38
CA PHE A 13 36.00 -3.31 15.03
C PHE A 13 34.88 -2.48 14.36
N ILE A 14 34.56 -1.29 14.88
CA ILE A 14 33.54 -0.40 14.30
C ILE A 14 34.12 0.34 13.10
N TYR A 15 33.37 0.37 12.00
CA TYR A 15 33.73 1.11 10.81
C TYR A 15 33.84 2.61 11.09
N LYS A 16 34.93 3.21 10.60
CA LYS A 16 35.16 4.65 10.70
C LYS A 16 35.11 5.37 9.38
N THR A 17 35.86 4.88 8.39
CA THR A 17 36.01 5.57 7.11
C THR A 17 36.67 4.68 6.06
N LEU A 18 36.61 5.11 4.80
CA LEU A 18 37.33 4.52 3.68
C LEU A 18 38.58 5.35 3.39
N VAL A 19 39.73 4.70 3.28
CA VAL A 19 41.00 5.36 2.95
C VAL A 19 41.61 4.82 1.66
N LEU A 20 42.33 5.68 0.96
CA LEU A 20 43.18 5.31 -0.16
C LEU A 20 44.54 4.83 0.36
N VAL A 21 45.00 3.69 -0.13
CA VAL A 21 46.31 3.12 0.21
C VAL A 21 47.12 2.97 -1.09
N LEU A 22 48.30 3.58 -1.13
CA LEU A 22 49.19 3.56 -2.29
C LEU A 22 50.36 2.63 -2.05
N LEU A 23 50.74 1.86 -3.06
CA LEU A 23 51.99 1.11 -3.04
C LEU A 23 53.13 2.06 -3.42
N VAL A 24 54.06 2.28 -2.49
CA VAL A 24 55.24 3.13 -2.66
C VAL A 24 56.51 2.29 -2.54
N GLN A 25 57.61 2.75 -3.14
CA GLN A 25 58.92 2.13 -2.95
C GLN A 25 59.48 2.58 -1.60
N ALA A 26 59.96 1.65 -0.78
CA ALA A 26 60.63 1.98 0.47
C ALA A 26 61.94 2.73 0.17
N ASP A 27 62.15 3.88 0.82
CA ASP A 27 63.32 4.69 0.58
C ASP A 27 64.53 4.11 1.36
N GLN A 28 65.54 3.71 0.59
CA GLN A 28 66.93 3.37 0.97
C GLN A 28 67.22 2.01 1.63
N GLY A 29 67.65 1.05 0.78
CA GLY A 29 68.55 -0.03 1.19
C GLY A 29 68.55 -1.26 0.26
N GLN A 30 69.24 -1.22 -0.88
CA GLN A 30 69.65 -2.35 -1.74
C GLN A 30 68.68 -3.55 -1.97
N GLY A 31 67.39 -3.36 -1.75
CA GLY A 31 66.30 -4.28 -2.09
C GLY A 31 65.08 -3.46 -2.49
N GLU A 32 64.41 -3.88 -3.57
CA GLU A 32 63.18 -3.24 -4.07
C GLU A 32 61.98 -3.59 -3.16
N GLU A 33 62.01 -3.19 -1.90
CA GLU A 33 60.88 -3.40 -1.00
C GLU A 33 59.77 -2.37 -1.29
N GLN A 34 58.55 -2.85 -1.48
CA GLN A 34 57.36 -2.04 -1.73
C GLN A 34 56.48 -2.06 -0.48
N GLU A 35 56.05 -0.89 0.00
CA GLU A 35 55.17 -0.77 1.15
C GLU A 35 53.85 -0.09 0.80
N TRP A 36 52.78 -0.46 1.50
CA TRP A 36 51.47 0.16 1.36
C TRP A 36 51.35 1.33 2.33
N LYS A 37 51.21 2.54 1.79
CA LYS A 37 51.10 3.78 2.55
C LYS A 37 49.70 4.39 2.47
N VAL A 38 49.06 4.57 3.62
CA VAL A 38 47.77 5.25 3.75
C VAL A 38 47.93 6.73 3.35
N GLN A 39 46.98 7.25 2.58
CA GLN A 39 46.97 8.64 2.13
C GLN A 39 45.97 9.46 2.93
N ASN A 40 46.37 10.68 3.30
CA ASN A 40 45.53 11.69 3.96
C ASN A 40 44.81 11.21 5.23
N TYR A 41 45.29 10.14 5.85
CA TYR A 41 44.76 9.58 7.08
C TYR A 41 45.92 8.98 7.88
N THR A 42 45.94 9.25 9.19
CA THR A 42 46.91 8.67 10.12
C THR A 42 46.13 7.70 11.01
N LEU A 43 46.47 6.41 10.95
CA LEU A 43 45.87 5.40 11.83
C LEU A 43 46.17 5.77 13.28
N ALA A 44 45.11 5.87 14.08
CA ALA A 44 45.24 6.02 15.53
C ALA A 44 45.59 4.66 16.18
N ASP A 45 46.00 4.70 17.44
CA ASP A 45 46.28 3.48 18.20
C ASP A 45 45.02 2.60 18.29
N GLY A 46 45.18 1.30 18.00
CA GLY A 46 44.08 0.35 17.93
C GLY A 46 43.26 0.35 16.62
N GLU A 47 43.48 1.29 15.70
CA GLU A 47 42.81 1.25 14.38
C GLU A 47 43.48 0.25 13.44
N GLN A 48 42.66 -0.41 12.61
CA GLN A 48 43.12 -1.42 11.67
C GLN A 48 42.55 -1.16 10.27
N LEU A 49 43.31 -1.59 9.25
CA LEU A 49 42.84 -1.59 7.88
C LEU A 49 42.32 -2.97 7.50
N ILE A 50 41.13 -3.00 6.91
CA ILE A 50 40.55 -4.20 6.33
C ILE A 50 40.28 -3.99 4.85
N ASP A 51 40.62 -5.00 4.05
CA ASP A 51 40.50 -4.99 2.60
C ASP A 51 39.15 -5.62 2.20
N THR A 52 38.09 -4.82 2.35
CA THR A 52 36.71 -5.23 2.10
C THR A 52 35.92 -4.09 1.48
N THR A 53 34.77 -4.41 0.89
CA THR A 53 33.80 -3.41 0.42
C THR A 53 33.28 -2.59 1.59
N THR A 54 33.08 -1.28 1.37
CA THR A 54 32.50 -0.39 2.39
C THR A 54 31.12 -0.87 2.84
N PRO A 55 30.78 -0.75 4.14
CA PRO A 55 29.44 -1.04 4.59
C PRO A 55 28.46 -0.04 3.98
N ILE A 56 27.23 -0.50 3.74
CA ILE A 56 26.13 0.37 3.33
C ILE A 56 25.59 1.01 4.61
N MET A 57 25.80 2.31 4.77
CA MET A 57 25.20 3.07 5.88
C MET A 57 23.71 3.22 5.64
N ARG A 58 22.91 3.11 6.71
CA ARG A 58 21.48 3.37 6.67
C ARG A 58 21.24 4.86 6.32
N PRO A 59 20.50 5.18 5.25
CA PRO A 59 20.28 6.57 4.84
C PRO A 59 19.16 7.28 5.62
N HIS A 60 18.14 6.55 6.06
CA HIS A 60 17.02 7.03 6.88
C HIS A 60 16.31 5.84 7.55
N ALA A 61 15.35 6.11 8.42
CA ALA A 61 14.53 5.11 9.09
C ALA A 61 13.90 4.11 8.11
N GLY A 62 13.89 2.83 8.47
CA GLY A 62 13.31 1.74 7.66
C GLY A 62 14.09 1.35 6.40
N ALA A 63 15.16 2.06 6.03
CA ALA A 63 15.99 1.72 4.88
C ALA A 63 16.99 0.60 5.20
N ALA A 64 17.40 -0.15 4.17
CA ALA A 64 18.47 -1.13 4.31
C ALA A 64 19.83 -0.46 4.59
N GLY A 65 20.63 -1.07 5.46
CA GLY A 65 21.96 -0.59 5.83
C GLY A 65 22.19 -0.63 7.34
N PHE A 66 23.44 -0.35 7.72
CA PHE A 66 23.88 -0.34 9.11
C PHE A 66 23.81 1.06 9.70
N VAL A 67 23.39 1.15 10.96
CA VAL A 67 23.52 2.35 11.78
C VAL A 67 24.96 2.43 12.32
N SER A 68 25.49 1.31 12.83
CA SER A 68 26.86 1.18 13.33
C SER A 68 27.50 -0.11 12.78
N PRO A 69 28.08 -0.08 11.57
CA PRO A 69 28.68 -1.27 10.98
C PRO A 69 29.91 -1.72 11.76
N LYS A 70 29.93 -2.98 12.17
CA LYS A 70 31.06 -3.65 12.82
C LYS A 70 31.59 -4.77 11.93
N TRP A 71 32.90 -4.87 11.83
CA TRP A 71 33.54 -5.97 11.11
C TRP A 71 33.56 -7.23 11.97
N ASP A 72 32.97 -8.30 11.46
CA ASP A 72 33.07 -9.64 12.01
C ASP A 72 34.19 -10.39 11.28
N SER A 73 35.31 -10.63 11.97
CA SER A 73 36.46 -11.34 11.42
C SER A 73 36.18 -12.81 11.13
N ASP A 74 35.26 -13.43 11.87
CA ASP A 74 35.00 -14.87 11.76
C ASP A 74 34.20 -15.17 10.49
N THR A 75 33.26 -14.29 10.16
CA THR A 75 32.44 -14.39 8.93
C THR A 75 32.97 -13.54 7.79
N SER A 76 33.97 -12.68 8.03
CA SER A 76 34.50 -11.71 7.07
C SER A 76 33.38 -10.83 6.46
N ALA A 77 32.47 -10.36 7.30
CA ALA A 77 31.30 -9.59 6.90
C ALA A 77 31.03 -8.42 7.86
N TRP A 78 30.23 -7.46 7.37
CA TRP A 78 29.70 -6.39 8.21
C TRP A 78 28.46 -6.88 8.97
N ILE A 79 28.41 -6.58 10.26
CA ILE A 79 27.26 -6.81 11.13
C ILE A 79 26.83 -5.48 11.78
N GLU A 80 25.61 -5.44 12.28
CA GLU A 80 25.12 -4.28 13.05
C GLU A 80 25.66 -4.37 14.48
N ALA A 81 26.28 -3.29 14.94
CA ALA A 81 26.73 -3.16 16.33
C ALA A 81 25.74 -2.39 17.20
N ALA A 82 24.91 -1.53 16.58
CA ALA A 82 23.91 -0.76 17.32
C ALA A 82 22.87 -1.68 17.96
N THR A 83 22.48 -1.40 19.20
CA THR A 83 21.34 -2.09 19.83
C THR A 83 20.02 -1.66 19.20
N GLU A 84 18.95 -2.39 19.50
CA GLU A 84 17.60 -2.03 19.05
C GLU A 84 17.22 -0.62 19.51
N GLU A 85 17.54 -0.26 20.76
CA GLU A 85 17.26 1.09 21.28
C GLU A 85 18.10 2.19 20.60
N GLU A 86 19.36 1.91 20.26
CA GLU A 86 20.23 2.84 19.52
C GLU A 86 19.75 3.03 18.07
N ILE A 87 19.26 1.96 17.45
CA ILE A 87 18.64 2.02 16.13
C ILE A 87 17.37 2.87 16.19
N GLU A 88 16.46 2.61 17.12
CA GLU A 88 15.22 3.40 17.29
C GLU A 88 15.52 4.89 17.51
N ALA A 89 16.50 5.21 18.35
CA ALA A 89 16.93 6.59 18.59
C ALA A 89 17.49 7.24 17.31
N TRP A 90 18.33 6.53 16.56
CA TRP A 90 18.86 7.01 15.29
C TRP A 90 17.74 7.24 14.26
N GLU A 91 16.77 6.33 14.17
CA GLU A 91 15.63 6.46 13.25
C GLU A 91 14.72 7.63 13.57
N ALA A 92 14.54 7.95 14.86
CA ALA A 92 13.80 9.14 15.28
C ALA A 92 14.49 10.45 14.84
N GLU A 93 15.82 10.48 14.78
CA GLU A 93 16.60 11.62 14.29
C GLU A 93 16.74 11.66 12.76
N HIS A 94 16.54 10.53 12.07
CA HIS A 94 16.69 10.37 10.63
C HIS A 94 15.41 9.79 10.00
N PRO A 95 14.27 10.49 10.07
CA PRO A 95 13.01 9.97 9.54
C PRO A 95 13.09 9.73 8.02
N ASP A 96 12.31 8.77 7.51
CA ASP A 96 12.16 8.56 6.07
C ASP A 96 11.61 9.84 5.41
N PRO A 97 12.36 10.45 4.47
CA PRO A 97 11.94 11.68 3.81
C PRO A 97 10.69 11.52 2.93
N ASN A 98 10.31 10.28 2.60
CA ASN A 98 9.13 9.97 1.79
C ASN A 98 7.99 9.35 2.62
N ALA A 99 8.13 9.25 3.94
CA ALA A 99 7.07 8.74 4.79
C ALA A 99 5.83 9.64 4.67
N LYS A 100 4.70 9.02 4.32
CA LYS A 100 3.42 9.72 4.28
C LYS A 100 2.95 10.04 5.69
N THR A 101 2.43 11.24 5.85
CA THR A 101 1.69 11.63 7.05
C THR A 101 0.41 10.81 7.18
N LEU A 102 -0.15 10.72 8.39
CA LEU A 102 -1.43 10.05 8.61
C LEU A 102 -2.54 10.64 7.73
N GLU A 103 -2.54 11.94 7.51
CA GLU A 103 -3.55 12.61 6.67
C GLU A 103 -3.40 12.28 5.19
N GLU A 104 -2.17 12.12 4.68
CA GLU A 104 -1.94 11.63 3.32
C GLU A 104 -2.38 10.17 3.17
N LEU A 105 -2.09 9.32 4.15
CA LEU A 105 -2.57 7.94 4.17
C LEU A 105 -4.09 7.86 4.24
N ARG A 106 -4.73 8.76 5.00
CA ARG A 106 -6.19 8.88 5.08
C ARG A 106 -6.76 9.24 3.71
N ALA A 107 -6.19 10.22 3.02
CA ALA A 107 -6.63 10.64 1.68
C ALA A 107 -6.48 9.51 0.63
N ASP A 108 -5.36 8.77 0.67
CA ASP A 108 -5.17 7.59 -0.18
C ASP A 108 -6.27 6.55 0.09
N LYS A 109 -6.55 6.27 1.37
CA LYS A 109 -7.56 5.29 1.77
C LYS A 109 -8.97 5.73 1.40
N GLU A 110 -9.30 7.02 1.51
CA GLU A 110 -10.59 7.55 1.03
C GLU A 110 -10.77 7.32 -0.47
N THR A 111 -9.70 7.52 -1.25
CA THR A 111 -9.69 7.25 -2.70
C THR A 111 -9.89 5.76 -2.99
N GLU A 112 -9.13 4.89 -2.31
CA GLU A 112 -9.24 3.44 -2.43
C GLU A 112 -10.67 2.93 -2.17
N ILE A 113 -11.30 3.37 -1.06
CA ILE A 113 -12.67 2.97 -0.70
C ILE A 113 -13.69 3.52 -1.71
N SER A 114 -13.50 4.75 -2.18
CA SER A 114 -14.38 5.35 -3.18
C SER A 114 -14.30 4.63 -4.53
N ASP A 115 -13.10 4.28 -4.97
CA ASP A 115 -12.85 3.52 -6.21
C ASP A 115 -13.41 2.10 -6.12
N ALA A 116 -13.24 1.43 -4.98
CA ALA A 116 -13.83 0.11 -4.73
C ALA A 116 -15.36 0.16 -4.75
N CYS A 117 -15.96 1.20 -4.16
CA CYS A 117 -17.41 1.42 -4.23
C CYS A 117 -17.90 1.58 -5.66
N ASN A 118 -17.27 2.48 -6.43
CA ASN A 118 -17.65 2.70 -7.82
C ASN A 118 -17.48 1.43 -8.65
N THR A 119 -16.38 0.70 -8.46
CA THR A 119 -16.12 -0.56 -9.14
C THR A 119 -17.21 -1.59 -8.83
N ALA A 120 -17.60 -1.74 -7.57
CA ALA A 120 -18.64 -2.69 -7.18
C ALA A 120 -20.03 -2.29 -7.70
N ILE A 121 -20.37 -0.99 -7.72
CA ILE A 121 -21.61 -0.51 -8.32
C ILE A 121 -21.63 -0.81 -9.81
N VAL A 122 -20.58 -0.44 -10.54
CA VAL A 122 -20.51 -0.63 -12.00
C VAL A 122 -20.49 -2.11 -12.38
N ALA A 123 -19.84 -2.95 -11.58
CA ALA A 123 -19.86 -4.40 -11.72
C ALA A 123 -21.28 -4.99 -11.65
N GLY A 124 -22.27 -4.23 -11.18
CA GLY A 124 -23.67 -4.57 -11.36
C GLY A 124 -24.11 -5.79 -10.55
N MET A 125 -25.13 -6.48 -11.05
CA MET A 125 -25.78 -7.54 -10.31
C MET A 125 -26.40 -8.60 -11.23
N ASP A 126 -26.70 -9.76 -10.64
CA ASP A 126 -27.37 -10.87 -11.31
C ASP A 126 -28.86 -10.90 -10.97
N VAL A 127 -29.71 -11.16 -11.97
CA VAL A 127 -31.16 -11.29 -11.82
C VAL A 127 -31.67 -12.55 -12.48
N GLU A 128 -32.60 -13.23 -11.83
CA GLU A 128 -33.40 -14.28 -12.45
C GLU A 128 -34.42 -13.70 -13.43
N THR A 129 -34.34 -14.12 -14.69
CA THR A 129 -35.27 -13.74 -15.75
C THR A 129 -35.90 -14.97 -16.40
N SER A 130 -36.74 -14.77 -17.41
CA SER A 130 -37.27 -15.88 -18.22
C SER A 130 -36.20 -16.69 -18.98
N GLN A 131 -34.97 -16.18 -19.11
CA GLN A 131 -33.84 -16.87 -19.74
C GLN A 131 -32.86 -17.49 -18.73
N GLY A 132 -33.19 -17.46 -17.44
CA GLY A 132 -32.31 -17.88 -16.34
C GLY A 132 -31.64 -16.68 -15.66
N THR A 133 -30.55 -16.94 -14.94
CA THR A 133 -29.74 -15.88 -14.32
C THR A 133 -29.00 -15.09 -15.39
N GLU A 134 -29.26 -13.79 -15.48
CA GLU A 134 -28.60 -12.86 -16.37
C GLU A 134 -27.91 -11.75 -15.57
N HIS A 135 -26.76 -11.29 -16.08
CA HIS A 135 -25.97 -10.23 -15.45
C HIS A 135 -26.28 -8.86 -16.07
N PHE A 136 -26.32 -7.83 -15.23
CA PHE A 136 -26.58 -6.45 -15.63
C PHE A 136 -25.54 -5.52 -15.01
N ALA A 137 -24.61 -5.02 -15.81
CA ALA A 137 -23.73 -3.93 -15.42
C ALA A 137 -24.54 -2.66 -15.14
N LEU A 138 -24.02 -1.81 -14.25
CA LEU A 138 -24.67 -0.55 -13.87
C LEU A 138 -23.77 0.64 -14.16
N GLN A 139 -23.31 0.77 -15.41
CA GLN A 139 -22.72 2.04 -15.83
C GLN A 139 -23.75 3.17 -15.68
N GLU A 140 -23.29 4.42 -15.66
CA GLU A 140 -24.20 5.56 -15.47
C GLU A 140 -25.34 5.58 -16.51
N THR A 141 -25.03 5.23 -17.76
CA THR A 141 -26.02 5.07 -18.83
C THR A 141 -27.02 3.97 -18.55
N ASP A 142 -26.58 2.83 -18.01
CA ASP A 142 -27.46 1.70 -17.68
C ASP A 142 -28.44 2.07 -16.57
N GLN A 143 -27.97 2.80 -15.55
CA GLN A 143 -28.81 3.29 -14.46
C GLN A 143 -29.92 4.25 -14.96
N ILE A 144 -29.58 5.15 -15.88
CA ILE A 144 -30.55 6.06 -16.53
C ILE A 144 -31.55 5.28 -17.38
N ASN A 145 -31.05 4.31 -18.17
CA ASN A 145 -31.89 3.48 -19.03
C ASN A 145 -32.86 2.63 -18.21
N LEU A 146 -32.42 2.02 -17.10
CA LEU A 146 -33.28 1.26 -16.19
C LEU A 146 -34.34 2.13 -15.53
N THR A 147 -34.01 3.36 -15.16
CA THR A 147 -34.99 4.31 -14.61
C THR A 147 -36.07 4.64 -15.65
N THR A 148 -35.66 4.81 -16.91
CA THR A 148 -36.59 5.04 -18.03
C THR A 148 -37.48 3.82 -18.30
N ALA A 149 -36.88 2.62 -18.30
CA ALA A 149 -37.59 1.36 -18.47
C ALA A 149 -38.61 1.14 -17.35
N LEU A 150 -38.22 1.39 -16.10
CA LEU A 150 -39.10 1.30 -14.93
C LEU A 150 -40.30 2.25 -15.07
N SER A 151 -40.05 3.52 -15.40
CA SER A 151 -41.12 4.51 -15.58
C SER A 151 -42.10 4.11 -16.69
N ALA A 152 -41.61 3.54 -17.79
CA ALA A 152 -42.45 3.04 -18.87
C ALA A 152 -43.38 1.90 -18.41
N VAL A 153 -42.87 0.94 -17.63
CA VAL A 153 -43.69 -0.17 -17.13
C VAL A 153 -44.66 0.28 -16.03
N GLU A 154 -44.26 1.21 -15.16
CA GLU A 154 -45.14 1.83 -14.14
C GLU A 154 -46.30 2.62 -14.77
N THR A 155 -46.09 3.22 -15.94
CA THR A 155 -47.13 3.92 -16.70
C THR A 155 -47.97 3.00 -17.58
N GLY A 156 -47.78 1.67 -17.49
CA GLY A 156 -48.64 0.65 -18.08
C GLY A 156 -48.08 -0.05 -19.31
N ALA A 157 -46.81 0.12 -19.66
CA ALA A 157 -46.18 -0.69 -20.70
C ALA A 157 -46.11 -2.17 -20.26
N ALA A 158 -46.46 -3.09 -21.17
CA ALA A 158 -46.40 -4.53 -20.89
C ALA A 158 -44.95 -5.08 -20.80
N GLY A 159 -43.97 -4.28 -21.24
CA GLY A 159 -42.55 -4.61 -21.26
C GLY A 159 -41.74 -3.48 -21.89
N TYR A 160 -40.42 -3.64 -21.89
CA TYR A 160 -39.48 -2.65 -22.41
C TYR A 160 -38.33 -3.34 -23.16
N PRO A 161 -37.85 -2.79 -24.30
CA PRO A 161 -36.66 -3.31 -24.97
C PRO A 161 -35.41 -2.98 -24.15
N TYR A 162 -34.71 -4.01 -23.67
CA TYR A 162 -33.50 -3.87 -22.86
C TYR A 162 -32.50 -4.99 -23.15
N HIS A 163 -31.31 -4.97 -22.55
CA HIS A 163 -30.30 -6.02 -22.73
C HIS A 163 -29.64 -6.40 -21.39
N ALA A 164 -29.28 -7.68 -21.28
CA ALA A 164 -28.30 -8.16 -20.32
C ALA A 164 -26.89 -8.05 -20.91
N ASP A 165 -25.87 -8.21 -20.07
CA ASP A 165 -24.48 -8.10 -20.47
C ASP A 165 -24.10 -9.13 -21.54
N GLY A 166 -23.51 -8.64 -22.64
CA GLY A 166 -23.11 -9.47 -23.78
C GLY A 166 -24.26 -10.09 -24.57
N GLN A 167 -25.52 -9.78 -24.25
CA GLN A 167 -26.70 -10.30 -24.94
C GLN A 167 -27.29 -9.28 -25.92
N LEU A 168 -28.05 -9.79 -26.90
CA LEU A 168 -28.81 -8.94 -27.81
C LEU A 168 -30.00 -8.29 -27.07
N CYS A 169 -30.35 -7.08 -27.50
CA CYS A 169 -31.56 -6.42 -27.03
C CYS A 169 -32.81 -7.27 -27.30
N ARG A 170 -33.66 -7.40 -26.29
CA ARG A 170 -34.92 -8.15 -26.35
C ARG A 170 -36.01 -7.45 -25.55
N MET A 171 -37.25 -7.86 -25.77
CA MET A 171 -38.35 -7.43 -24.90
C MET A 171 -38.25 -8.14 -23.56
N PHE A 172 -38.05 -7.36 -22.50
CA PHE A 172 -38.26 -7.79 -21.12
C PHE A 172 -39.68 -7.47 -20.71
N THR A 173 -40.33 -8.38 -20.00
CA THR A 173 -41.68 -8.17 -19.45
C THR A 173 -41.67 -7.08 -18.38
N ALA A 174 -42.83 -6.48 -18.12
CA ALA A 174 -42.97 -5.51 -17.02
C ALA A 174 -42.45 -6.08 -15.68
N LYS A 175 -42.75 -7.36 -15.40
CA LYS A 175 -42.28 -8.05 -14.19
C LYS A 175 -40.75 -8.18 -14.14
N GLU A 176 -40.11 -8.53 -15.25
CA GLU A 176 -38.64 -8.63 -15.32
C GLU A 176 -38.00 -7.25 -15.15
N ILE A 177 -38.51 -6.20 -15.82
CA ILE A 177 -38.00 -4.83 -15.66
C ILE A 177 -38.12 -4.37 -14.20
N THR A 178 -39.27 -4.56 -13.56
CA THR A 178 -39.44 -4.23 -12.14
C THR A 178 -38.45 -4.99 -11.26
N ALA A 179 -38.22 -6.29 -11.52
CA ALA A 179 -37.25 -7.09 -10.76
C ALA A 179 -35.81 -6.59 -10.94
N ILE A 180 -35.40 -6.30 -12.19
CA ILE A 180 -34.07 -5.76 -12.50
C ILE A 180 -33.88 -4.40 -11.83
N SER A 181 -34.86 -3.51 -11.92
CA SER A 181 -34.80 -2.20 -11.27
C SER A 181 -34.76 -2.29 -9.75
N ALA A 182 -35.54 -3.19 -9.13
CA ALA A 182 -35.52 -3.38 -7.68
C ALA A 182 -34.15 -3.90 -7.19
N ALA A 183 -33.56 -4.84 -7.93
CA ALA A 183 -32.22 -5.35 -7.65
C ALA A 183 -31.15 -4.27 -7.84
N SER A 184 -31.25 -3.42 -8.87
CA SER A 184 -30.26 -2.36 -9.11
C SER A 184 -30.31 -1.26 -8.05
N ILE A 185 -31.51 -0.89 -7.61
CA ILE A 185 -31.72 0.06 -6.49
C ILE A 185 -31.12 -0.52 -5.21
N SER A 186 -31.39 -1.79 -4.91
CA SER A 186 -30.88 -2.47 -3.71
C SER A 186 -29.35 -2.56 -3.74
N HIS A 187 -28.76 -2.93 -4.88
CA HIS A 187 -27.32 -3.00 -5.09
C HIS A 187 -26.63 -1.65 -4.88
N LYS A 188 -27.12 -0.60 -5.55
CA LYS A 188 -26.57 0.75 -5.43
C LYS A 188 -26.70 1.28 -4.01
N LEU A 189 -27.86 1.07 -3.38
CA LEU A 189 -28.08 1.49 -2.01
C LEU A 189 -27.11 0.80 -1.04
N TYR A 190 -26.93 -0.52 -1.17
CA TYR A 190 -25.99 -1.27 -0.34
C TYR A 190 -24.57 -0.69 -0.45
N HIS A 191 -24.03 -0.57 -1.66
CA HIS A 191 -22.65 -0.13 -1.87
C HIS A 191 -22.42 1.33 -1.46
N THR A 192 -23.36 2.23 -1.75
CA THR A 192 -23.27 3.62 -1.31
C THR A 192 -23.37 3.75 0.21
N THR A 193 -24.21 2.95 0.86
CA THR A 193 -24.31 2.89 2.32
C THR A 193 -23.00 2.38 2.91
N LEU A 194 -22.50 1.24 2.44
CA LEU A 194 -21.22 0.67 2.92
C LEU A 194 -20.08 1.67 2.76
N CYS A 195 -19.95 2.29 1.59
CA CYS A 195 -18.91 3.29 1.31
C CYS A 195 -18.96 4.45 2.31
N ASN A 196 -20.15 5.01 2.58
CA ASN A 196 -20.29 6.10 3.54
C ASN A 196 -19.83 5.70 4.96
N HIS A 197 -20.12 4.48 5.38
CA HIS A 197 -19.71 3.97 6.70
C HIS A 197 -18.20 3.74 6.75
N LEU A 198 -17.62 3.11 5.72
CA LEU A 198 -16.18 2.93 5.62
C LEU A 198 -15.43 4.26 5.58
N LEU A 199 -15.87 5.23 4.77
CA LEU A 199 -15.27 6.57 4.74
C LEU A 199 -15.40 7.28 6.09
N THR A 200 -16.49 7.06 6.82
CA THR A 200 -16.63 7.57 8.19
C THR A 200 -15.61 6.93 9.12
N TRP A 201 -15.37 5.63 9.01
CA TRP A 201 -14.33 4.95 9.77
C TRP A 201 -12.92 5.44 9.40
N VAL A 202 -12.62 5.57 8.10
CA VAL A 202 -11.34 6.13 7.60
C VAL A 202 -11.06 7.50 8.22
N ARG A 203 -12.08 8.36 8.35
CA ARG A 203 -11.95 9.69 8.98
C ARG A 203 -11.79 9.67 10.49
N ARG A 204 -12.22 8.59 11.15
CA ARG A 204 -12.07 8.41 12.60
C ARG A 204 -10.73 7.79 12.98
N ALA A 205 -10.10 7.05 12.06
CA ALA A 205 -8.88 6.33 12.36
C ALA A 205 -7.76 7.27 12.86
N GLU A 206 -7.07 6.85 13.91
CA GLU A 206 -6.03 7.64 14.58
C GLU A 206 -4.61 7.15 14.26
N THR A 207 -4.49 5.97 13.65
CA THR A 207 -3.19 5.34 13.35
C THR A 207 -3.12 4.79 11.92
N ALA A 208 -1.90 4.68 11.40
CA ALA A 208 -1.65 4.08 10.09
C ALA A 208 -2.02 2.58 10.08
N GLU A 209 -1.83 1.89 11.20
CA GLU A 209 -2.22 0.48 11.36
C GLU A 209 -3.73 0.30 11.26
N GLU A 210 -4.49 1.14 11.98
CA GLU A 210 -5.95 1.12 11.90
C GLU A 210 -6.43 1.41 10.48
N LEU A 211 -5.91 2.45 9.82
CA LEU A 211 -6.21 2.74 8.41
C LEU A 211 -5.91 1.54 7.50
N GLY A 212 -4.78 0.86 7.72
CA GLY A 212 -4.39 -0.33 6.96
C GLY A 212 -5.34 -1.51 7.12
N SER A 213 -6.06 -1.59 8.24
CA SER A 213 -7.06 -2.65 8.50
C SER A 213 -8.40 -2.43 7.77
N ILE A 214 -8.68 -1.20 7.36
CA ILE A 214 -9.94 -0.85 6.68
C ILE A 214 -9.90 -1.38 5.25
N THR A 215 -10.80 -2.33 4.98
CA THR A 215 -11.01 -2.96 3.68
C THR A 215 -12.43 -2.70 3.19
N TYR A 216 -12.68 -2.86 1.89
CA TYR A 216 -14.02 -2.70 1.32
C TYR A 216 -14.92 -3.90 1.68
N SER A 217 -15.33 -3.99 2.94
CA SER A 217 -16.20 -5.04 3.49
C SER A 217 -17.05 -4.48 4.64
N ALA A 218 -18.25 -5.02 4.81
CA ALA A 218 -19.12 -4.71 5.95
C ALA A 218 -18.73 -5.48 7.22
N ASP A 219 -17.98 -6.58 7.10
CA ASP A 219 -17.78 -7.55 8.19
C ASP A 219 -16.97 -7.01 9.37
N ASN A 220 -16.11 -6.02 9.10
CA ASN A 220 -15.19 -5.46 10.09
C ASN A 220 -15.58 -4.04 10.52
N LEU A 221 -16.79 -3.57 10.19
CA LEU A 221 -17.23 -2.24 10.62
C LEU A 221 -17.24 -2.15 12.16
N PRO A 222 -16.84 -0.98 12.72
CA PRO A 222 -17.09 -0.67 14.12
C PRO A 222 -18.57 -0.85 14.49
N ASP A 223 -18.84 -1.32 15.71
CA ASP A 223 -20.19 -1.71 16.16
C ASP A 223 -21.27 -0.64 15.91
N ASP A 224 -20.94 0.64 16.12
CA ASP A 224 -21.88 1.74 15.91
C ASP A 224 -22.21 1.93 14.42
N LEU A 225 -21.21 1.80 13.55
CA LEU A 225 -21.39 1.89 12.09
C LEU A 225 -22.10 0.65 11.55
N ALA A 226 -21.77 -0.55 12.02
CA ALA A 226 -22.46 -1.78 11.66
C ALA A 226 -23.94 -1.74 12.05
N ALA A 227 -24.26 -1.27 13.27
CA ALA A 227 -25.62 -1.11 13.74
C ALA A 227 -26.40 -0.09 12.90
N ASN A 228 -25.80 1.06 12.58
CA ASN A 228 -26.44 2.07 11.73
C ASN A 228 -26.70 1.53 10.32
N MET A 229 -25.71 0.91 9.69
CA MET A 229 -25.85 0.33 8.36
C MET A 229 -26.98 -0.71 8.32
N THR A 230 -27.03 -1.61 9.31
CA THR A 230 -28.09 -2.61 9.43
C THR A 230 -29.48 -1.96 9.50
N GLN A 231 -29.62 -0.91 10.32
CA GLN A 231 -30.88 -0.18 10.47
C GLN A 231 -31.32 0.49 9.17
N VAL A 232 -30.40 1.17 8.47
CA VAL A 232 -30.68 1.88 7.21
C VAL A 232 -31.10 0.90 6.13
N LEU A 233 -30.39 -0.21 5.98
CA LEU A 233 -30.71 -1.22 4.97
C LEU A 233 -32.04 -1.89 5.25
N ALA A 234 -32.35 -2.23 6.51
CA ALA A 234 -33.64 -2.79 6.88
C ALA A 234 -34.81 -1.83 6.59
N ALA A 235 -34.63 -0.53 6.87
CA ALA A 235 -35.64 0.48 6.57
C ALA A 235 -35.88 0.64 5.07
N ALA A 236 -34.83 0.55 4.24
CA ALA A 236 -34.97 0.65 2.80
C ALA A 236 -35.65 -0.56 2.16
N THR A 237 -35.38 -1.78 2.66
CA THR A 237 -36.11 -2.98 2.22
C THR A 237 -37.61 -2.84 2.45
N ALA A 238 -38.02 -2.20 3.55
CA ALA A 238 -39.44 -1.96 3.86
C ALA A 238 -40.13 -0.94 2.93
N ILE A 239 -39.38 -0.08 2.24
CA ILE A 239 -39.92 0.88 1.26
C ILE A 239 -40.18 0.20 -0.09
N ASN A 240 -39.35 -0.78 -0.44
CA ASN A 240 -39.39 -1.47 -1.74
C ASN A 240 -40.24 -2.77 -1.73
N ALA A 241 -40.86 -3.11 -0.60
CA ALA A 241 -41.72 -4.28 -0.41
C ALA A 241 -43.21 -3.94 -0.61
#